data_AF-A0A6B2GE83-F1
#
_entry.id   AF-A0A6B2GE83-F1
#
_cell.length_a   1.000
_cell.length_b   1.000
_cell.length_c   1.000
_cell.angle_alpha   90.00
_cell.angle_beta   90.00
_cell.angle_gamma   90.00
#
_symmetry.space_group_name_H-M   'P 1'
#
loop_
_entity.id
_entity.type
_entity.pdbx_description
1 polymer ?
#
loop_
_entity_poly.entity_id
_entity_poly.type
_entity_poly.pdbx_seq_one_letter_code
_entity_poly.pdbx_strand_id
1 'polypeptide(L)'
;MFFCLFGFFTISAQNSRFNKLTYTNTKGDSLNYRLLAPDYDTIRSYPLVIFLHGSGERGSDNEAQLKWGVSNFATDQAMTLFPAFVIAPQCPENDWWSHFDTNKNNRALKLNGMPSKPMALLIELIQQFIKNNRVDVNRIYITGLSMGAY
;
A
#
# COMPACT_ATOMS: atom_id res chain seq x y z
N MET A 1 29.50 37.10 -28.58
CA MET A 1 28.16 36.59 -28.25
C MET A 1 28.34 35.34 -27.38
N PHE A 2 28.28 35.50 -26.05
CA PHE A 2 28.52 34.42 -25.09
C PHE A 2 27.19 33.72 -24.80
N PHE A 3 27.03 32.48 -25.25
CA PHE A 3 25.84 31.67 -24.97
C PHE A 3 26.07 30.93 -23.64
N CYS A 4 25.41 31.39 -22.58
CA CYS A 4 25.39 30.70 -21.29
C CYS A 4 24.21 29.71 -21.32
N LEU A 5 24.49 28.42 -21.51
CA LEU A 5 23.49 27.36 -21.39
C LEU A 5 23.15 27.15 -19.92
N PHE A 6 21.97 27.61 -19.51
CA PHE A 6 21.34 27.19 -18.26
C PHE A 6 20.89 25.73 -18.39
N GLY A 7 21.74 24.81 -17.96
CA GLY A 7 21.35 23.42 -17.72
C GLY A 7 20.45 23.37 -16.49
N PHE A 8 19.17 23.06 -16.67
CA PHE A 8 18.26 22.74 -15.58
C PHE A 8 18.74 21.44 -14.92
N PHE A 9 19.30 21.53 -13.72
CA PHE A 9 19.42 20.37 -12.83
C PHE A 9 18.06 20.14 -12.18
N THR A 10 17.29 19.19 -12.71
CA THR A 10 16.22 18.57 -11.91
C THR A 10 16.83 17.42 -11.12
N ILE A 11 17.45 17.74 -9.98
CA ILE A 11 17.71 16.74 -8.94
C ILE A 11 16.71 16.99 -7.81
N SER A 12 15.71 16.12 -7.74
CA SER A 12 15.26 15.53 -6.48
C SER A 12 14.35 14.35 -6.82
N ALA A 13 14.92 13.15 -6.86
CA ALA A 13 14.14 12.00 -6.45
C ALA A 13 13.93 12.19 -4.94
N GLN A 14 12.84 12.86 -4.56
CA GLN A 14 12.48 12.93 -3.15
C GLN A 14 12.31 11.48 -2.70
N ASN A 15 13.21 11.02 -1.83
CA ASN A 15 13.07 9.69 -1.22
C ASN A 15 11.63 9.57 -0.75
N SER A 16 10.93 8.56 -1.26
CA SER A 16 9.55 8.32 -0.88
C SER A 16 9.48 8.27 0.65
N ARG A 17 8.60 9.07 1.26
CA ARG A 17 8.36 9.04 2.72
C ARG A 17 7.83 7.68 3.20
N PHE A 18 7.46 6.82 2.25
CA PHE A 18 7.13 5.44 2.54
C PHE A 18 8.38 4.56 2.63
N ASN A 19 8.56 3.93 3.78
CA ASN A 19 9.57 2.90 3.99
C ASN A 19 9.26 1.65 3.16
N LYS A 20 10.29 1.09 2.54
CA LYS A 20 10.23 -0.15 1.75
C LYS A 20 10.39 -1.36 2.67
N LEU A 21 9.35 -2.17 2.80
CA LEU A 21 9.31 -3.30 3.74
C LEU A 21 8.74 -4.56 3.08
N THR A 22 9.00 -5.70 3.69
CA THR A 22 8.44 -6.99 3.30
C THR A 22 7.91 -7.69 4.54
N TYR A 23 6.67 -8.15 4.47
CA TYR A 23 6.10 -9.06 5.45
C TYR A 23 6.43 -10.49 5.04
N THR A 24 6.79 -11.35 6.00
CA THR A 24 6.99 -12.79 5.76
C THR A 24 6.30 -13.56 6.88
N ASN A 25 5.42 -14.49 6.54
CA ASN A 25 4.74 -15.32 7.52
C ASN A 25 5.58 -16.55 7.92
N THR A 26 5.08 -17.36 8.85
CA THR A 26 5.78 -18.55 9.35
C THR A 26 5.95 -19.66 8.31
N LYS A 27 5.23 -19.60 7.19
CA LYS A 27 5.35 -20.54 6.05
C LYS A 27 6.37 -20.08 5.02
N GLY A 28 6.95 -18.88 5.19
CA GLY A 28 7.89 -18.28 4.24
C GLY A 28 7.21 -17.56 3.07
N ASP A 29 5.89 -17.45 3.06
CA ASP A 29 5.17 -16.60 2.10
C ASP A 29 5.40 -15.14 2.46
N SER A 30 5.54 -14.28 1.45
CA SER A 30 5.86 -12.87 1.65
C SER A 30 4.99 -11.90 0.85
N LEU A 31 4.87 -10.69 1.37
CA LEU A 31 4.16 -9.58 0.75
C LEU A 31 5.00 -8.30 0.87
N ASN A 32 5.37 -7.75 -0.28
CA ASN A 32 6.01 -6.44 -0.35
C ASN A 32 5.01 -5.34 0.02
N TYR A 33 5.44 -4.37 0.80
CA TYR A 33 4.61 -3.22 1.13
C TYR A 33 5.43 -1.96 1.42
N ARG A 34 4.72 -0.83 1.35
CA ARG A 34 5.21 0.50 1.67
C ARG A 34 4.50 1.01 2.91
N LEU A 35 5.27 1.56 3.85
CA LEU A 35 4.76 2.08 5.10
C LEU A 35 5.07 3.57 5.23
N LEU A 36 4.03 4.40 5.29
CA LEU A 36 4.12 5.76 5.82
C LEU A 36 3.81 5.70 7.32
N ALA A 37 4.72 6.20 8.14
CA ALA A 37 4.46 6.44 9.55
C ALA A 37 4.19 7.93 9.76
N PRO A 38 3.26 8.30 10.67
CA PRO A 38 3.15 9.67 11.13
C PRO A 38 4.40 10.02 11.95
N ASP A 39 4.60 11.31 12.25
CA ASP A 39 5.60 11.71 13.24
C ASP A 39 5.24 11.02 14.56
N TYR A 40 6.04 10.00 14.91
CA TYR A 40 5.65 8.98 15.85
C TYR A 40 5.83 9.49 17.29
N ASP A 41 4.71 9.86 17.91
CA ASP A 41 4.61 10.08 19.34
C ASP A 41 4.33 8.73 20.01
N THR A 42 5.25 8.31 20.87
CA THR A 42 5.17 7.02 21.58
C THR A 42 3.99 6.93 22.55
N ILE A 43 3.31 8.04 22.85
CA ILE A 43 2.15 8.11 23.75
C ILE A 43 0.82 8.00 22.98
N ARG A 44 0.79 8.43 21.72
CA ARG A 44 -0.44 8.53 20.93
C ARG A 44 -0.74 7.26 20.15
N SER A 45 -2.04 6.97 19.96
CA SER A 45 -2.49 5.97 18.98
C SER A 45 -2.99 6.64 17.71
N TYR A 46 -2.65 6.06 16.56
CA TYR A 46 -2.92 6.65 15.24
C TYR A 46 -3.87 5.77 14.41
N PRO A 47 -4.71 6.36 13.54
CA PRO A 47 -5.44 5.60 12.53
C PRO A 47 -4.51 4.76 11.66
N LEU A 48 -5.08 3.70 11.08
CA LEU A 48 -4.43 2.89 10.06
C LEU A 48 -5.22 3.00 8.75
N VAL A 49 -4.56 3.39 7.68
CA VAL A 49 -5.11 3.40 6.32
C VAL A 49 -4.44 2.30 5.49
N ILE A 50 -5.26 1.49 4.84
CA ILE A 50 -4.81 0.48 3.88
C ILE A 50 -5.15 0.98 2.48
N PHE A 51 -4.16 1.09 1.60
CA PHE A 51 -4.32 1.55 0.23
C PHE A 51 -4.02 0.43 -0.77
N LEU A 52 -5.04 -0.03 -1.50
CA LEU A 52 -4.92 -1.09 -2.50
C LEU A 52 -4.82 -0.52 -3.91
N HIS A 53 -3.69 -0.76 -4.57
CA HIS A 53 -3.46 -0.31 -5.95
C HIS A 53 -4.26 -1.11 -6.99
N GLY A 54 -4.32 -0.58 -8.23
CA GLY A 54 -4.97 -1.23 -9.37
C GLY A 54 -4.12 -2.30 -10.04
N SER A 55 -4.67 -3.02 -11.02
CA SER A 55 -3.98 -4.15 -11.66
C SER A 55 -2.69 -3.79 -12.40
N GLY A 56 -2.51 -2.52 -12.77
CA GLY A 56 -1.33 -2.01 -13.48
C GLY A 56 -0.07 -1.88 -12.62
N GLU A 57 -0.24 -1.89 -11.29
CA GLU A 57 0.86 -1.71 -10.33
C GLU A 57 1.25 -3.02 -9.64
N ARG A 58 0.69 -4.15 -10.10
CA ARG A 58 1.12 -5.47 -9.66
C ARG A 58 2.58 -5.71 -10.04
N GLY A 59 3.30 -6.46 -9.22
CA GLY A 59 4.71 -6.72 -9.45
C GLY A 59 5.45 -7.16 -8.19
N SER A 60 6.77 -7.04 -8.24
CA SER A 60 7.68 -7.43 -7.15
C SER A 60 8.73 -6.37 -6.82
N ASP A 61 8.68 -5.20 -7.47
CA ASP A 61 9.66 -4.13 -7.32
C ASP A 61 9.50 -3.34 -6.00
N ASN A 62 8.33 -3.45 -5.35
CA ASN A 62 7.90 -2.69 -4.19
C ASN A 62 7.98 -1.16 -4.41
N GLU A 63 7.74 -0.72 -5.66
CA GLU A 63 7.66 0.69 -6.05
C GLU A 63 6.40 0.99 -6.85
N ALA A 64 5.98 0.10 -7.76
CA ALA A 64 4.88 0.39 -8.69
C ALA A 64 3.57 0.77 -7.97
N GLN A 65 3.29 0.21 -6.79
CA GLN A 65 2.09 0.53 -6.02
C GLN A 65 2.02 1.99 -5.54
N LEU A 66 3.14 2.73 -5.59
CA LEU A 66 3.19 4.14 -5.21
C LEU A 66 2.77 5.10 -6.32
N LYS A 67 2.55 4.59 -7.54
CA LYS A 67 2.36 5.40 -8.74
C LYS A 67 1.12 6.28 -8.72
N TRP A 68 0.00 5.77 -8.20
CA TRP A 68 -1.30 6.45 -8.28
C TRP A 68 -1.97 6.61 -6.93
N GLY A 69 -2.29 7.86 -6.57
CA GLY A 69 -3.18 8.22 -5.46
C GLY A 69 -2.56 8.14 -4.06
N VAL A 70 -1.72 7.16 -3.76
CA VAL A 70 -1.22 6.94 -2.39
C VAL A 70 -0.29 8.05 -1.88
N SER A 71 0.38 8.78 -2.78
CA SER A 71 1.22 9.92 -2.42
C SER A 71 0.44 11.07 -1.75
N ASN A 72 -0.89 11.14 -1.95
CA ASN A 72 -1.73 12.15 -1.31
C ASN A 72 -1.71 12.07 0.23
N PHE A 73 -1.48 10.87 0.79
CA PHE A 73 -1.34 10.69 2.24
C PHE A 73 -0.01 11.21 2.79
N ALA A 74 1.02 11.35 1.94
CA ALA A 74 2.37 11.73 2.32
C ALA A 74 2.68 13.22 2.14
N THR A 75 1.68 14.03 1.76
CA THR A 75 1.82 15.48 1.73
C THR A 75 1.97 16.03 3.14
N ASP A 76 2.72 17.12 3.31
CA ASP A 76 2.89 17.76 4.63
C ASP A 76 1.54 18.16 5.24
N GLN A 77 0.62 18.65 4.42
CA GLN A 77 -0.73 18.99 4.85
C GLN A 77 -1.49 17.76 5.35
N ALA A 78 -1.49 16.64 4.60
CA ALA A 78 -2.19 15.43 5.00
C ALA A 78 -1.59 14.85 6.30
N MET A 79 -0.26 14.79 6.40
CA MET A 79 0.40 14.25 7.59
C MET A 79 0.24 15.14 8.82
N THR A 80 0.12 16.46 8.64
CA THR A 80 -0.12 17.41 9.74
C THR A 80 -1.58 17.36 10.22
N LEU A 81 -2.54 17.40 9.31
CA LEU A 81 -3.97 17.45 9.64
C LEU A 81 -4.54 16.09 10.02
N PHE A 82 -4.04 15.03 9.38
CA PHE A 82 -4.54 13.66 9.49
C PHE A 82 -3.39 12.65 9.69
N PRO A 83 -2.59 12.77 10.78
CA PRO A 83 -1.51 11.85 11.03
C PRO A 83 -2.04 10.43 11.17
N ALA A 84 -1.54 9.52 10.34
CA ALA A 84 -1.97 8.13 10.28
C ALA A 84 -0.82 7.23 9.80
N PHE A 85 -0.89 5.95 10.17
CA PHE A 85 -0.14 4.93 9.45
C PHE A 85 -0.81 4.67 8.10
N VAL A 86 0.00 4.49 7.05
CA VAL A 86 -0.49 4.07 5.73
C VAL A 86 0.30 2.87 5.26
N ILE A 87 -0.39 1.74 5.05
CA ILE A 87 0.16 0.52 4.46
C ILE A 87 -0.32 0.43 3.02
N ALA A 88 0.62 0.42 2.09
CA ALA A 88 0.39 0.22 0.66
C ALA A 88 1.10 -1.08 0.20
N PRO A 89 0.43 -2.23 0.25
CA PRO A 89 0.99 -3.51 -0.19
C PRO A 89 1.07 -3.57 -1.72
N GLN A 90 1.99 -4.38 -2.25
CA GLN A 90 2.06 -4.69 -3.67
C GLN A 90 1.54 -6.10 -3.93
N CYS A 91 0.48 -6.22 -4.73
CA CYS A 91 -0.01 -7.51 -5.20
C CYS A 91 1.00 -8.08 -6.22
N PRO A 92 1.37 -9.38 -6.12
CA PRO A 92 2.21 -10.02 -7.12
C PRO A 92 1.63 -9.96 -8.53
N GLU A 93 2.51 -10.00 -9.54
CA GLU A 93 2.17 -9.80 -10.97
C GLU A 93 1.03 -10.69 -11.48
N ASN A 94 1.01 -11.95 -11.05
CA ASN A 94 0.04 -12.96 -11.48
C ASN A 94 -1.12 -13.18 -10.51
N ASP A 95 -1.25 -12.34 -9.48
CA ASP A 95 -2.29 -12.44 -8.45
C ASP A 95 -3.29 -11.27 -8.51
N TRP A 96 -4.31 -11.35 -7.65
CA TRP A 96 -5.38 -10.37 -7.46
C TRP A 96 -5.69 -10.17 -5.97
N TRP A 97 -6.19 -8.98 -5.60
CA TRP A 97 -6.67 -8.74 -4.23
C TRP A 97 -7.92 -9.56 -3.91
N SER A 98 -8.90 -9.56 -4.81
CA SER A 98 -10.12 -10.35 -4.70
C SER A 98 -9.91 -11.74 -5.30
N HIS A 99 -10.59 -12.73 -4.73
CA HIS A 99 -10.59 -14.10 -5.24
C HIS A 99 -11.83 -14.30 -6.11
N PHE A 100 -11.64 -14.58 -7.39
CA PHE A 100 -12.75 -14.85 -8.32
C PHE A 100 -12.89 -16.35 -8.58
N ASP A 101 -14.13 -16.82 -8.67
CA ASP A 101 -14.45 -18.15 -9.20
C ASP A 101 -14.08 -18.19 -10.69
N THR A 102 -13.16 -19.07 -11.05
CA THR A 102 -12.65 -19.20 -12.41
C THR A 102 -13.43 -20.18 -13.27
N ASN A 103 -14.63 -20.61 -12.82
CA ASN A 103 -15.49 -21.48 -13.59
C ASN A 103 -15.89 -20.83 -14.93
N LYS A 104 -15.19 -21.23 -16.00
CA LYS A 104 -15.30 -20.69 -17.37
C LYS A 104 -16.69 -20.80 -17.99
N ASN A 105 -17.59 -21.59 -17.39
CA ASN A 105 -18.97 -21.76 -17.86
C ASN A 105 -19.91 -20.66 -17.38
N ASN A 106 -19.47 -19.77 -16.48
CA ASN A 106 -20.27 -18.66 -15.98
C ASN A 106 -19.68 -17.34 -16.47
N ARG A 107 -20.44 -16.57 -17.25
CA ARG A 107 -20.03 -15.24 -17.73
C ARG A 107 -20.00 -14.17 -16.63
N ALA A 108 -20.51 -14.49 -15.44
CA ALA A 108 -20.53 -13.58 -14.30
C ALA A 108 -19.24 -13.72 -13.48
N LEU A 109 -18.55 -12.60 -13.22
CA LEU A 109 -17.54 -12.49 -12.19
C LEU A 109 -18.18 -12.79 -10.84
N LYS A 110 -17.91 -13.97 -10.28
CA LYS A 110 -18.37 -14.35 -8.96
C LYS A 110 -17.21 -14.32 -7.98
N LEU A 111 -17.34 -13.53 -6.92
CA LEU A 111 -16.38 -13.56 -5.82
C LEU A 111 -16.47 -14.90 -5.09
N ASN A 112 -15.31 -15.47 -4.83
CA ASN A 112 -15.14 -16.51 -3.83
C ASN A 112 -15.06 -15.82 -2.46
N GLY A 113 -15.76 -16.34 -1.46
CA GLY A 113 -15.74 -15.78 -0.10
C GLY A 113 -14.42 -15.97 0.64
N MET A 114 -13.47 -16.71 0.06
CA MET A 114 -12.13 -16.87 0.61
C MET A 114 -11.18 -15.77 0.11
N PRO A 115 -10.30 -15.22 0.97
CA PRO A 115 -9.29 -14.27 0.53
C PRO A 115 -8.34 -14.91 -0.49
N SER A 116 -7.86 -14.12 -1.45
CA SER A 116 -6.72 -14.52 -2.26
C SER A 116 -5.45 -14.63 -1.39
N LYS A 117 -4.40 -15.26 -1.92
CA LYS A 117 -3.11 -15.34 -1.20
C LYS A 117 -2.58 -13.96 -0.76
N PRO A 118 -2.47 -12.93 -1.63
CA PRO A 118 -1.97 -11.64 -1.18
C PRO A 118 -2.91 -10.94 -0.18
N MET A 119 -4.24 -11.14 -0.29
CA MET A 119 -5.18 -10.60 0.70
C MET A 119 -5.05 -11.30 2.07
N ALA A 120 -4.85 -12.61 2.10
CA ALA A 120 -4.58 -13.35 3.34
C ALA A 120 -3.30 -12.84 4.02
N LEU A 121 -2.21 -12.67 3.26
CA LEU A 121 -0.97 -12.10 3.78
C LEU A 121 -1.13 -10.66 4.28
N LEU A 122 -1.95 -9.85 3.60
CA LEU A 122 -2.26 -8.49 4.04
C LEU A 122 -3.03 -8.50 5.37
N ILE A 123 -4.01 -9.39 5.53
CA ILE A 123 -4.74 -9.54 6.80
C ILE A 123 -3.78 -9.92 7.92
N GLU A 124 -2.87 -10.88 7.70
CA GLU A 124 -1.85 -11.27 8.67
C GLU A 124 -0.91 -10.10 9.03
N LEU A 125 -0.45 -9.35 8.02
CA LEU A 125 0.35 -8.14 8.21
C LEU A 125 -0.39 -7.10 9.05
N ILE A 126 -1.67 -6.80 8.75
CA ILE A 126 -2.46 -5.83 9.50
C ILE A 126 -2.61 -6.25 10.97
N GLN A 127 -2.91 -7.51 11.22
CA GLN A 127 -3.03 -8.05 12.58
C GLN A 127 -1.72 -7.93 13.35
N GLN A 128 -0.59 -8.29 12.74
CA GLN A 128 0.73 -8.13 13.35
C GLN A 128 1.06 -6.65 13.59
N PHE A 129 0.74 -5.79 12.63
CA PHE A 129 1.00 -4.36 12.72
C PHE A 129 0.23 -3.71 13.87
N ILE A 130 -1.06 -4.03 14.01
CA ILE A 130 -1.90 -3.57 15.14
C ILE A 130 -1.33 -4.03 16.47
N LYS A 131 -0.85 -5.28 16.56
CA LYS A 131 -0.27 -5.81 17.80
C LYS A 131 1.02 -5.11 18.22
N ASN A 132 1.83 -4.68 17.26
CA ASN A 132 3.19 -4.20 17.50
C ASN A 132 3.31 -2.67 17.49
N ASN A 133 2.25 -1.95 17.12
CA ASN A 133 2.25 -0.50 16.99
C ASN A 133 1.03 0.10 17.72
N ARG A 134 1.10 1.39 18.06
CA ARG A 134 -0.02 2.11 18.67
C ARG A 134 -1.06 2.49 17.61
N VAL A 135 -1.82 1.50 17.15
CA VAL A 135 -2.94 1.70 16.22
C VAL A 135 -4.22 1.96 16.99
N ASP A 136 -4.96 2.99 16.59
CA ASP A 136 -6.34 3.19 17.02
C ASP A 136 -7.25 2.22 16.26
N VAL A 137 -7.58 1.11 16.91
CA VAL A 137 -8.38 0.03 16.32
C VAL A 137 -9.81 0.42 15.97
N ASN A 138 -10.31 1.56 16.48
CA ASN A 138 -11.62 2.10 16.08
C ASN A 138 -11.55 2.91 14.77
N ARG A 139 -10.34 3.16 14.24
CA ARG A 139 -10.10 3.97 13.03
C ARG A 139 -9.14 3.25 12.08
N ILE A 140 -9.60 2.11 11.59
CA ILE A 140 -8.96 1.38 10.50
C ILE A 140 -9.77 1.60 9.23
N TYR A 141 -9.13 2.21 8.23
CA TYR A 141 -9.75 2.55 6.95
C TYR A 141 -9.10 1.74 5.83
N ILE A 142 -9.88 1.40 4.81
CA ILE A 142 -9.39 0.78 3.59
C ILE A 142 -9.93 1.56 2.39
N THR A 143 -9.08 1.71 1.38
CA THR A 143 -9.43 2.32 0.10
C THR A 143 -8.64 1.67 -1.01
N GLY A 144 -9.08 1.82 -2.25
CA GLY A 144 -8.38 1.27 -3.39
C GLY A 144 -8.90 1.78 -4.73
N LEU A 145 -8.15 1.47 -5.78
CA LEU A 145 -8.45 1.90 -7.15
C LEU A 145 -8.63 0.68 -8.05
N SER A 146 -9.67 0.66 -8.89
CA SER A 146 -9.91 -0.41 -9.87
C SER A 146 -9.86 -1.81 -9.21
N MET A 147 -8.89 -2.67 -9.53
CA MET A 147 -8.64 -3.95 -8.86
C MET A 147 -8.60 -3.87 -7.33
N GLY A 148 -8.05 -2.79 -6.77
CA GLY A 148 -7.97 -2.58 -5.33
C GLY A 148 -9.31 -2.24 -4.67
N ALA A 149 -10.33 -1.89 -5.44
CA ALA A 149 -11.68 -1.61 -4.93
C ALA A 149 -12.61 -2.84 -4.96
N TYR A 150 -12.27 -3.89 -5.72
CA TYR A 150 -13.03 -5.13 -5.85
C TYR A 150 -12.73 -6.12 -4.72
#